data_AF-A0A819FPD3-F1
#
_entry.id   AF-A0A819FPD3-F1
#
_cell.length_a   1.000
_cell.length_b   1.000
_cell.length_c   1.000
_cell.angle_alpha   90.00
_cell.angle_beta   90.00
_cell.angle_gamma   90.00
#
_symmetry.space_group_name_H-M   'P 1'
#
loop_
_entity.id
_entity.type
_entity.pdbx_description
1 polymer ?
#
loop_
_entity_poly.entity_id
_entity_poly.type
_entity_poly.pdbx_seq_one_letter_code
_entity_poly.pdbx_strand_id
1 'polypeptide(L)'
;MDLIEVDDVFSILQIESDQTASIKEVLGIPGKDNLGNYSFFIMPGIRLKLEKFIRSLRALLTTTDSTSSLAVTPLTISSGLLQRFPFLIDLIYCLESHLLTDFSLDFISNLLSNITCTKNAFRYQQSVKDFAASLYILGGRNVYEFVRLNIPGSIPCLNSLRSILTSSKTNFIEGEFQYERLKDFINMLDCKYAFCGEDSTSVVPKVSYDSRSNSFVGFTLPLNKGFPCSRYFSTNSFGKLETWYEEVDKSFLINVHVIQAVCSIGQTSPSPFLLAAYGTNSKYTAQDILERWSRIFDSCMTQNIRILGFSADCDPKQMKAMRDSMGFFSKFQTGFEDHPNHLEISLLKVSE
;
A
#
# COMPACT_ATOMS: atom_id res chain seq x y z
N MET A 1 -2.41 -8.62 -43.68
CA MET A 1 -1.63 -9.47 -42.77
C MET A 1 -2.54 -9.70 -41.60
N ASP A 2 -3.11 -10.89 -41.51
CA ASP A 2 -4.17 -11.17 -40.54
C ASP A 2 -3.57 -11.16 -39.12
N LEU A 3 -4.23 -10.44 -38.20
CA LEU A 3 -3.86 -10.28 -36.79
C LEU A 3 -3.71 -11.61 -36.01
N ILE A 4 -4.00 -12.74 -36.65
CA ILE A 4 -4.03 -14.09 -36.08
C ILE A 4 -2.66 -14.78 -36.20
N GLU A 5 -1.74 -14.28 -37.03
CA GLU A 5 -0.43 -14.93 -37.28
C GLU A 5 0.75 -14.34 -36.47
N VAL A 6 0.49 -13.55 -35.41
CA VAL A 6 1.56 -12.85 -34.69
C VAL A 6 1.84 -13.51 -33.33
N ASP A 7 3.09 -13.94 -33.12
CA ASP A 7 3.53 -14.78 -31.98
C ASP A 7 3.46 -14.09 -30.60
N ASP A 8 3.21 -12.79 -30.55
CA ASP A 8 3.20 -12.00 -29.32
C ASP A 8 2.15 -10.87 -29.35
N VAL A 9 1.44 -10.69 -28.25
CA VAL A 9 0.38 -9.68 -28.05
C VAL A 9 0.88 -8.23 -28.22
N PHE A 10 2.18 -7.98 -28.04
CA PHE A 10 2.79 -6.66 -28.22
C PHE A 10 3.19 -6.36 -29.66
N SER A 11 3.20 -7.36 -30.54
CA SER A 11 3.57 -7.18 -31.94
C SER A 11 2.56 -6.31 -32.71
N ILE A 12 1.32 -6.21 -32.22
CA ILE A 12 0.31 -5.25 -32.71
C ILE A 12 0.79 -3.79 -32.62
N LEU A 13 1.70 -3.47 -31.69
CA LEU A 13 2.26 -2.13 -31.51
C LEU A 13 3.12 -1.69 -32.71
N GLN A 14 3.73 -2.64 -33.42
CA GLN A 14 4.68 -2.36 -34.51
C GLN A 14 4.00 -2.28 -35.89
N ILE A 15 2.75 -2.75 -36.01
CA ILE A 15 2.01 -2.73 -37.27
C ILE A 15 1.34 -1.36 -37.46
N GLU A 16 1.73 -0.63 -38.51
CA GLU A 16 1.09 0.63 -38.91
C GLU A 16 0.05 0.36 -40.00
N SER A 17 -1.20 0.21 -39.61
CA SER A 17 -2.36 0.10 -40.52
C SER A 17 -3.60 0.78 -39.93
N ASP A 18 -4.53 1.22 -40.78
CA ASP A 18 -5.78 1.90 -40.35
C ASP A 18 -6.63 1.03 -39.41
N GLN A 19 -6.65 -0.30 -39.64
CA GLN A 19 -7.36 -1.23 -38.77
C GLN A 19 -6.72 -1.30 -37.38
N THR A 20 -5.40 -1.42 -37.31
CA THR A 20 -4.67 -1.39 -36.02
C THR A 20 -4.69 -0.03 -35.35
N ALA A 21 -4.84 1.07 -36.11
CA ALA A 21 -4.96 2.41 -35.56
C ALA A 21 -6.24 2.55 -34.71
N SER A 22 -7.39 2.08 -35.22
CA SER A 22 -8.64 2.08 -34.45
C SER A 22 -8.56 1.26 -33.16
N ILE A 23 -7.84 0.13 -33.18
CA ILE A 23 -7.64 -0.73 -31.99
C ILE A 23 -6.67 -0.05 -31.00
N LYS A 24 -5.56 0.53 -31.48
CA LYS A 24 -4.61 1.29 -30.65
C LYS A 24 -5.27 2.52 -30.02
N GLU A 25 -6.18 3.16 -30.73
CA GLU A 25 -7.00 4.28 -30.24
C GLU A 25 -7.93 3.83 -29.11
N VAL A 26 -8.65 2.73 -29.28
CA VAL A 26 -9.50 2.12 -28.23
C VAL A 26 -8.67 1.72 -27.00
N LEU A 27 -7.44 1.22 -27.22
CA LEU A 27 -6.50 0.81 -26.18
C LEU A 27 -5.64 1.94 -25.61
N GLY A 28 -5.77 3.18 -26.11
CA GLY A 28 -5.06 4.35 -25.60
C GLY A 28 -3.54 4.35 -25.79
N ILE A 29 -3.05 3.66 -26.82
CA ILE A 29 -1.63 3.61 -27.19
C ILE A 29 -1.33 4.83 -28.08
N PRO A 30 -0.25 5.61 -27.84
CA PRO A 30 0.03 6.82 -28.60
C PRO A 30 0.26 6.50 -30.09
N GLY A 31 -0.50 7.17 -30.97
CA GLY A 31 -0.38 7.10 -32.42
C GLY A 31 -0.06 8.47 -33.02
N LYS A 32 0.51 8.48 -34.22
CA LYS A 32 0.65 9.71 -35.02
C LYS A 32 -0.72 10.07 -35.58
N ASP A 33 -1.11 11.33 -35.49
CA ASP A 33 -2.27 11.83 -36.21
C ASP A 33 -2.02 11.82 -37.73
N ASN A 34 -3.05 12.15 -38.52
CA ASN A 34 -2.97 12.24 -39.99
C ASN A 34 -1.94 13.28 -40.50
N LEU A 35 -1.31 14.04 -39.59
CA LEU A 35 -0.29 15.06 -39.84
C LEU A 35 1.10 14.64 -39.32
N GLY A 36 1.25 13.42 -38.78
CA GLY A 36 2.51 12.88 -38.29
C GLY A 36 2.89 13.28 -36.86
N ASN A 37 2.02 13.99 -36.14
CA ASN A 37 2.27 14.45 -34.77
C ASN A 37 1.78 13.41 -33.74
N TYR A 38 2.59 13.17 -32.72
CA TYR A 38 2.16 12.37 -31.56
C TYR A 38 1.13 13.16 -30.74
N SER A 39 -0.11 12.70 -30.75
CA SER A 39 -1.17 13.25 -29.89
C SER A 39 -1.50 12.26 -28.77
N PHE A 40 -1.69 12.79 -27.56
CA PHE A 40 -2.06 11.99 -26.39
C PHE A 40 -3.58 11.77 -26.39
N PHE A 41 -4.03 10.52 -26.53
CA PHE A 41 -5.43 10.17 -26.36
C PHE A 41 -5.73 9.77 -24.91
N ILE A 42 -6.77 10.36 -24.32
CA ILE A 42 -7.25 10.03 -22.97
C ILE A 42 -8.04 8.72 -23.04
N MET A 43 -7.62 7.70 -22.28
CA MET A 43 -8.20 6.35 -22.33
C MET A 43 -9.72 6.29 -22.00
N PRO A 44 -10.55 5.63 -22.82
CA PRO A 44 -11.93 5.28 -22.50
C PRO A 44 -12.06 4.36 -21.27
N GLY A 45 -11.04 3.55 -20.97
CA GLY A 45 -11.00 2.68 -19.79
C GLY A 45 -11.05 3.45 -18.45
N ILE A 46 -10.61 4.71 -18.43
CA ILE A 46 -10.71 5.61 -17.28
C ILE A 46 -12.17 6.03 -17.06
N ARG A 47 -12.91 6.30 -18.14
CA ARG A 47 -14.35 6.61 -18.07
C ARG A 47 -15.15 5.43 -17.53
N LEU A 48 -14.87 4.22 -18.00
CA LEU A 48 -15.51 3.00 -17.50
C LEU A 48 -15.20 2.71 -16.03
N LYS A 49 -13.97 2.96 -15.57
CA LYS A 49 -13.58 2.78 -14.15
C LYS A 49 -14.15 3.88 -13.26
N LEU A 50 -14.24 5.11 -13.74
CA LEU A 50 -14.88 6.22 -13.03
C LEU A 50 -16.41 6.04 -12.98
N GLU A 51 -17.04 5.59 -14.06
CA GLU A 51 -18.48 5.25 -14.08
C GLU A 51 -18.79 4.04 -13.20
N LYS A 52 -17.91 3.02 -13.15
CA LYS A 52 -18.01 1.92 -12.18
C LYS A 52 -17.83 2.41 -10.74
N PHE A 53 -16.86 3.29 -10.49
CA PHE A 53 -16.68 3.91 -9.18
C PHE A 53 -17.90 4.74 -8.74
N ILE A 54 -18.45 5.55 -9.64
CA ILE A 54 -19.68 6.33 -9.41
C ILE A 54 -20.90 5.40 -9.21
N ARG A 55 -21.02 4.30 -9.97
CA ARG A 55 -22.07 3.30 -9.75
C ARG A 55 -21.91 2.56 -8.42
N SER A 56 -20.68 2.20 -8.03
CA SER A 56 -20.39 1.56 -6.76
C SER A 56 -20.69 2.50 -5.59
N LEU A 57 -20.38 3.79 -5.71
CA LEU A 57 -20.79 4.82 -4.74
C LEU A 57 -22.32 4.95 -4.64
N ARG A 58 -23.04 4.94 -5.77
CA ARG A 58 -24.51 4.97 -5.81
C ARG A 58 -25.15 3.72 -5.21
N ALA A 59 -24.58 2.55 -5.47
CA ALA A 59 -25.06 1.28 -4.91
C ALA A 59 -24.85 1.19 -3.39
N LEU A 60 -23.72 1.73 -2.89
CA LEU A 60 -23.45 1.83 -1.45
C LEU A 60 -24.47 2.73 -0.74
N LEU A 61 -24.86 3.83 -1.39
CA LEU A 61 -25.84 4.79 -0.87
C LEU A 61 -27.24 4.18 -0.73
N THR A 62 -27.67 3.35 -1.69
CA THR A 62 -28.98 2.67 -1.64
C THR A 62 -29.08 1.57 -0.57
N THR A 63 -27.95 1.11 -0.01
CA THR A 63 -27.94 0.09 1.05
C THR A 63 -27.95 0.67 2.47
N THR A 64 -27.81 1.99 2.63
CA THR A 64 -27.72 2.69 3.92
C THR A 64 -28.94 3.56 4.24
N ASP A 65 -30.09 3.29 3.61
CA ASP A 65 -31.37 3.96 3.89
C ASP A 65 -31.94 3.58 5.27
N SER A 66 -31.29 4.08 6.32
CA SER A 66 -31.89 4.35 7.61
C SER A 66 -30.90 5.16 8.46
N THR A 67 -30.80 6.48 8.25
CA THR A 67 -31.02 7.52 9.28
C THR A 67 -30.46 8.91 8.91
N SER A 68 -31.26 9.91 9.26
CA SER A 68 -30.96 11.33 9.51
C SER A 68 -30.80 12.28 8.32
N SER A 69 -31.80 13.17 8.19
CA SER A 69 -31.80 14.37 7.38
C SER A 69 -31.10 15.53 8.12
N LEU A 70 -29.99 16.03 7.59
CA LEU A 70 -29.38 17.30 8.02
C LEU A 70 -29.80 18.41 7.05
N ALA A 71 -30.32 19.51 7.60
CA ALA A 71 -30.72 20.70 6.84
C ALA A 71 -29.48 21.42 6.31
N VAL A 72 -29.35 21.50 4.99
CA VAL A 72 -28.27 22.24 4.29
C VAL A 72 -28.67 23.71 4.17
N THR A 73 -27.86 24.62 4.70
CA THR A 73 -27.99 26.06 4.49
C THR A 73 -27.69 26.39 3.01
N PRO A 74 -28.50 27.22 2.32
CA PRO A 74 -28.25 27.54 0.92
C PRO A 74 -26.92 28.28 0.76
N LEU A 75 -26.04 27.74 -0.08
CA LEU A 75 -24.72 28.30 -0.32
C LEU A 75 -24.81 29.42 -1.38
N THR A 76 -24.70 30.69 -0.96
CA THR A 76 -24.78 31.82 -1.89
C THR A 76 -23.48 31.99 -2.68
N ILE A 77 -23.43 31.55 -3.94
CA ILE A 77 -22.25 31.66 -4.82
C ILE A 77 -22.39 32.87 -5.75
N SER A 78 -21.31 33.66 -5.87
CA SER A 78 -21.25 34.84 -6.75
C SER A 78 -21.41 34.48 -8.24
N SER A 79 -22.22 35.26 -8.97
CA SER A 79 -22.43 35.10 -10.42
C SER A 79 -21.15 35.19 -11.25
N GLY A 80 -20.15 35.98 -10.82
CA GLY A 80 -18.84 36.05 -11.45
C GLY A 80 -18.00 34.78 -11.28
N LEU A 81 -18.25 34.01 -10.21
CA LEU A 81 -17.56 32.75 -9.94
C LEU A 81 -18.15 31.60 -10.80
N LEU A 82 -19.47 31.63 -11.03
CA LEU A 82 -20.16 30.70 -11.95
C LEU A 82 -19.76 30.90 -13.42
N GLN A 83 -19.55 32.15 -13.87
CA GLN A 83 -19.02 32.42 -15.20
C GLN A 83 -17.59 31.90 -15.38
N ARG A 84 -16.77 31.98 -14.32
CA ARG A 84 -15.37 31.53 -14.37
C ARG A 84 -15.24 30.00 -14.29
N PHE A 85 -16.18 29.33 -13.63
CA PHE A 85 -16.17 27.89 -13.44
C PHE A 85 -17.57 27.29 -13.70
N PRO A 86 -17.96 27.09 -14.97
CA PRO A 86 -19.30 26.64 -15.35
C PRO A 86 -19.70 25.30 -14.73
N PHE A 87 -18.73 24.41 -14.48
CA PHE A 87 -18.97 23.10 -13.87
C PHE A 87 -19.57 23.20 -12.44
N LEU A 88 -19.44 24.36 -11.78
CA LEU A 88 -20.04 24.57 -10.46
C LEU A 88 -21.56 24.63 -10.52
N ILE A 89 -22.16 24.99 -11.66
CA ILE A 89 -23.62 24.98 -11.84
C ILE A 89 -24.15 23.54 -11.73
N ASP A 90 -23.52 22.60 -12.43
CA ASP A 90 -23.87 21.18 -12.38
C ASP A 90 -23.62 20.60 -10.97
N LEU A 91 -22.57 21.06 -10.29
CA LEU A 91 -22.25 20.67 -8.93
C LEU A 91 -23.32 21.14 -7.94
N ILE A 92 -23.80 22.39 -8.06
CA ILE A 92 -24.87 22.96 -7.23
C ILE A 92 -26.19 22.23 -7.48
N TYR A 93 -26.50 21.94 -8.74
CA TYR A 93 -27.70 21.16 -9.08
C TYR A 93 -27.65 19.74 -8.48
N CYS A 94 -26.47 19.11 -8.44
CA CYS A 94 -26.27 17.85 -7.74
C CYS A 94 -26.41 17.98 -6.21
N LEU A 95 -26.06 19.13 -5.62
CA LEU A 95 -26.24 19.37 -4.19
C LEU A 95 -27.73 19.46 -3.80
N GLU A 96 -28.54 20.08 -4.66
CA GLU A 96 -29.97 20.30 -4.40
C GLU A 96 -30.84 19.05 -4.63
N SER A 97 -30.33 18.06 -5.36
CA SER A 97 -31.11 16.89 -5.83
C SER A 97 -30.83 15.57 -5.09
N HIS A 98 -29.84 15.50 -4.19
CA HIS A 98 -29.39 14.24 -3.58
C HIS A 98 -29.07 14.31 -2.07
N LEU A 99 -29.26 13.18 -1.37
CA LEU A 99 -28.68 12.90 -0.04
C LEU A 99 -27.15 12.81 -0.18
N LEU A 100 -26.47 13.93 0.00
CA LEU A 100 -25.02 13.98 -0.05
C LEU A 100 -24.43 13.25 1.16
N THR A 101 -23.31 12.56 0.94
CA THR A 101 -22.46 12.08 2.05
C THR A 101 -21.77 13.25 2.73
N ASP A 102 -21.42 13.09 4.01
CA ASP A 102 -20.62 14.07 4.77
C ASP A 102 -19.34 14.46 4.03
N PHE A 103 -18.66 13.49 3.41
CA PHE A 103 -17.48 13.76 2.58
C PHE A 103 -17.77 14.65 1.36
N SER A 104 -18.90 14.44 0.69
CA SER A 104 -19.24 15.23 -0.51
C SER A 104 -19.45 16.69 -0.14
N LEU A 105 -20.11 16.95 1.00
CA LEU A 105 -20.28 18.30 1.54
C LEU A 105 -18.93 18.92 1.92
N ASP A 106 -18.08 18.19 2.65
CA ASP A 106 -16.73 18.64 3.01
C ASP A 106 -15.89 19.00 1.77
N PHE A 107 -15.89 18.13 0.77
CA PHE A 107 -15.11 18.30 -0.45
C PHE A 107 -15.58 19.53 -1.24
N ILE A 108 -16.89 19.69 -1.39
CA ILE A 108 -17.48 20.81 -2.13
C ILE A 108 -17.27 22.13 -1.38
N SER A 109 -17.49 22.14 -0.06
CA SER A 109 -17.22 23.29 0.79
C SER A 109 -15.75 23.72 0.72
N ASN A 110 -14.83 22.75 0.78
CA ASN A 110 -13.39 23.02 0.65
C ASN A 110 -13.02 23.56 -0.73
N LEU A 111 -13.59 23.01 -1.80
CA LEU A 111 -13.40 23.48 -3.16
C LEU A 111 -13.85 24.93 -3.32
N LEU A 112 -15.06 25.26 -2.86
CA LEU A 112 -15.62 26.62 -2.98
C LEU A 112 -14.82 27.64 -2.15
N SER A 113 -14.39 27.25 -0.95
CA SER A 113 -13.47 28.06 -0.14
C SER A 113 -12.14 28.31 -0.85
N ASN A 114 -11.58 27.31 -1.53
CA ASN A 114 -10.31 27.48 -2.24
C ASN A 114 -10.46 28.30 -3.52
N ILE A 115 -11.52 28.08 -4.31
CA ILE A 115 -11.74 28.81 -5.57
C ILE A 115 -11.93 30.32 -5.33
N THR A 116 -12.47 30.72 -4.18
CA THR A 116 -12.59 32.14 -3.79
C THR A 116 -11.27 32.77 -3.37
N CYS A 117 -10.22 31.97 -3.13
CA CYS A 117 -8.92 32.42 -2.67
C CYS A 117 -7.84 32.39 -3.78
N THR A 118 -6.69 33.02 -3.53
CA THR A 118 -5.53 32.88 -4.42
C THR A 118 -4.92 31.48 -4.31
N LYS A 119 -4.27 30.99 -5.38
CA LYS A 119 -3.67 29.64 -5.42
C LYS A 119 -2.72 29.34 -4.25
N ASN A 120 -2.02 30.35 -3.74
CA ASN A 120 -1.08 30.21 -2.63
C ASN A 120 -1.76 30.12 -1.25
N ALA A 121 -3.04 30.48 -1.18
CA ALA A 121 -3.84 30.48 0.04
C ALA A 121 -4.72 29.25 0.21
N PHE A 122 -4.64 28.26 -0.71
CA PHE A 122 -5.46 27.05 -0.61
C PHE A 122 -5.22 26.31 0.71
N ARG A 123 -6.31 25.83 1.30
CA ARG A 123 -6.35 25.08 2.55
C ARG A 123 -7.25 23.87 2.36
N TYR A 124 -6.78 22.72 2.84
CA TYR A 124 -7.48 21.45 2.66
C TYR A 124 -7.85 20.88 4.02
N GLN A 125 -9.12 20.49 4.17
CA GLN A 125 -9.60 19.71 5.29
C GLN A 125 -8.98 18.31 5.30
N GLN A 126 -9.02 17.62 6.44
CA GLN A 126 -8.38 16.31 6.60
C GLN A 126 -9.00 15.26 5.67
N SER A 127 -10.33 15.22 5.56
CA SER A 127 -11.07 14.32 4.66
C SER A 127 -10.62 14.46 3.19
N VAL A 128 -10.40 15.69 2.73
CA VAL A 128 -9.87 15.99 1.38
C VAL A 128 -8.41 15.55 1.22
N LYS A 129 -7.58 15.70 2.27
CA LYS A 129 -6.19 15.22 2.26
C LYS A 129 -6.13 13.70 2.18
N ASP A 130 -6.97 13.00 2.93
CA ASP A 130 -7.05 11.53 2.94
C ASP A 130 -7.56 10.99 1.61
N PHE A 131 -8.57 11.65 1.02
CA PHE A 131 -9.01 11.38 -0.34
C PHE A 131 -7.90 11.61 -1.37
N ALA A 132 -7.17 12.73 -1.27
CA ALA A 132 -6.07 13.03 -2.18
C ALA A 132 -4.93 12.01 -2.09
N ALA A 133 -4.57 11.57 -0.87
CA ALA A 133 -3.60 10.50 -0.66
C ALA A 133 -4.07 9.19 -1.29
N SER A 134 -5.32 8.80 -1.05
CA SER A 134 -5.92 7.59 -1.60
C SER A 134 -6.00 7.62 -3.12
N LEU A 135 -6.41 8.74 -3.70
CA LEU A 135 -6.48 8.95 -5.15
C LEU A 135 -5.10 8.81 -5.79
N TYR A 136 -4.06 9.37 -5.16
CA TYR A 136 -2.70 9.24 -5.67
C TYR A 136 -2.15 7.82 -5.56
N ILE A 137 -2.40 7.13 -4.44
CA ILE A 137 -1.92 5.76 -4.20
C ILE A 137 -2.61 4.76 -5.13
N LEU A 138 -3.94 4.85 -5.26
CA LEU A 138 -4.75 3.90 -6.03
C LEU A 138 -4.86 4.27 -7.52
N GLY A 139 -4.99 5.56 -7.83
CA GLY A 139 -5.14 6.06 -9.20
C GLY A 139 -3.80 6.39 -9.87
N GLY A 140 -2.72 6.55 -9.09
CA GLY A 140 -1.42 6.94 -9.60
C GLY A 140 -1.33 8.44 -9.94
N ARG A 141 -0.11 8.87 -10.27
CA ARG A 141 0.22 10.29 -10.52
C ARG A 141 -0.60 10.91 -11.65
N ASN A 142 -0.84 10.17 -12.74
CA ASN A 142 -1.52 10.71 -13.91
C ASN A 142 -3.00 11.01 -13.63
N VAL A 143 -3.71 10.10 -12.96
CA VAL A 143 -5.10 10.31 -12.55
C VAL A 143 -5.18 11.47 -11.56
N TYR A 144 -4.25 11.51 -10.60
CA TYR A 144 -4.19 12.60 -9.62
C TYR A 144 -4.01 13.97 -10.28
N GLU A 145 -3.02 14.11 -11.17
CA GLU A 145 -2.75 15.37 -11.88
C GLU A 145 -3.91 15.76 -12.81
N PHE A 146 -4.55 14.78 -13.46
CA PHE A 146 -5.74 15.03 -14.27
C PHE A 146 -6.86 15.67 -13.44
N VAL A 147 -7.21 15.10 -12.28
CA VAL A 147 -8.24 15.67 -11.41
C VAL A 147 -7.82 17.05 -10.92
N ARG A 148 -6.56 17.20 -10.49
CA ARG A 148 -6.04 18.47 -9.95
C ARG A 148 -6.08 19.61 -10.97
N LEU A 149 -5.79 19.33 -12.24
CA LEU A 149 -5.75 20.32 -13.31
C LEU A 149 -7.16 20.68 -13.82
N ASN A 150 -8.07 19.70 -13.88
CA ASN A 150 -9.44 19.92 -14.35
C ASN A 150 -10.36 20.52 -13.29
N ILE A 151 -10.06 20.33 -11.99
CA ILE A 151 -10.84 20.91 -10.89
C ILE A 151 -9.90 21.71 -9.96
N PRO A 152 -9.49 22.93 -10.34
CA PRO A 152 -8.54 23.72 -9.56
C PRO A 152 -9.04 24.00 -8.14
N GLY A 153 -8.19 23.77 -7.13
CA GLY A 153 -8.52 23.99 -5.73
C GLY A 153 -9.21 22.82 -5.03
N SER A 154 -9.53 21.74 -5.75
CA SER A 154 -10.17 20.54 -5.19
C SER A 154 -9.25 19.67 -4.35
N ILE A 155 -8.00 19.50 -4.80
CA ILE A 155 -7.00 18.65 -4.15
C ILE A 155 -5.63 19.36 -4.09
N PRO A 156 -4.77 18.97 -3.14
CA PRO A 156 -3.44 19.57 -2.97
C PRO A 156 -2.55 19.49 -4.21
N CYS A 157 -1.52 20.34 -4.28
CA CYS A 157 -0.44 20.14 -5.26
C CYS A 157 0.49 18.99 -4.85
N LEU A 158 1.29 18.47 -5.79
CA LEU A 158 2.19 17.33 -5.52
C LEU A 158 3.15 17.57 -4.35
N ASN A 159 3.63 18.81 -4.15
CA ASN A 159 4.51 19.14 -3.03
C ASN A 159 3.77 19.05 -1.69
N SER A 160 2.55 19.60 -1.63
CA SER A 160 1.70 19.49 -0.45
C SER A 160 1.27 18.05 -0.18
N LEU A 161 0.94 17.29 -1.23
CA LEU A 161 0.64 15.87 -1.13
C LEU A 161 1.84 15.09 -0.58
N ARG A 162 3.05 15.34 -1.09
CA ARG A 162 4.27 14.70 -0.60
C ARG A 162 4.50 15.02 0.87
N SER A 163 4.23 16.26 1.30
CA SER A 163 4.27 16.65 2.71
C SER A 163 3.23 15.87 3.52
N ILE A 164 1.98 15.77 3.04
CA ILE A 164 0.91 14.97 3.67
C ILE A 164 1.36 13.51 3.86
N LEU A 165 1.80 12.86 2.79
CA LEU A 165 2.29 11.47 2.79
C LEU A 165 3.55 11.27 3.64
N THR A 166 4.36 12.31 3.80
CA THR A 166 5.56 12.27 4.65
C THR A 166 5.23 12.51 6.11
N SER A 167 4.21 13.33 6.38
CA SER A 167 3.77 13.72 7.72
C SER A 167 2.85 12.69 8.38
N SER A 168 2.26 11.77 7.59
CA SER A 168 1.54 10.63 8.16
C SER A 168 2.51 9.83 9.03
N LYS A 169 2.12 9.56 10.28
CA LYS A 169 2.96 8.96 11.34
C LYS A 169 3.48 7.56 11.03
N THR A 170 3.23 7.01 9.85
CA THR A 170 3.60 5.68 9.37
C THR A 170 5.01 5.65 8.78
N ASN A 171 6.00 6.22 9.47
CA ASN A 171 7.38 6.01 9.07
C ASN A 171 7.74 4.54 9.31
N PHE A 172 8.07 3.87 8.22
CA PHE A 172 8.58 2.52 8.20
C PHE A 172 10.12 2.59 8.22
N ILE A 173 10.75 1.86 9.12
CA ILE A 173 12.20 1.84 9.28
C ILE A 173 12.68 0.42 8.94
N GLU A 174 13.70 0.33 8.08
CA GLU A 174 14.25 -0.94 7.63
C GLU A 174 14.72 -1.80 8.82
N GLY A 175 14.24 -3.03 8.88
CA GLY A 175 14.57 -3.99 9.94
C GLY A 175 13.93 -3.71 11.30
N GLU A 176 13.04 -2.72 11.42
CA GLU A 176 12.32 -2.45 12.66
C GLU A 176 10.97 -3.18 12.70
N PHE A 177 10.73 -3.96 13.76
CA PHE A 177 9.47 -4.68 13.97
C PHE A 177 8.49 -3.82 14.75
N GLN A 178 7.35 -3.49 14.15
CA GLN A 178 6.40 -2.50 14.65
C GLN A 178 5.34 -3.09 15.61
N TYR A 179 5.76 -3.73 16.70
CA TYR A 179 4.85 -4.43 17.62
C TYR A 179 3.82 -3.51 18.30
N GLU A 180 4.18 -2.28 18.68
CA GLU A 180 3.23 -1.35 19.29
C GLU A 180 2.12 -0.93 18.31
N ARG A 181 2.47 -0.68 17.04
CA ARG A 181 1.47 -0.38 16.02
C ARG A 181 0.61 -1.58 15.68
N LEU A 182 1.21 -2.77 15.69
CA LEU A 182 0.45 -4.01 15.53
C LEU A 182 -0.57 -4.17 16.67
N LYS A 183 -0.19 -3.88 17.91
CA LYS A 183 -1.11 -3.89 19.06
C LYS A 183 -2.27 -2.93 18.86
N ASP A 184 -2.00 -1.69 18.47
CA ASP A 184 -3.04 -0.69 18.19
C ASP A 184 -3.99 -1.16 17.07
N PHE A 185 -3.42 -1.73 16.01
CA PHE A 185 -4.18 -2.29 14.89
C PHE A 185 -5.07 -3.46 15.31
N ILE A 186 -4.55 -4.41 16.08
CA ILE A 186 -5.29 -5.58 16.57
C ILE A 186 -6.40 -5.16 17.56
N ASN A 187 -6.13 -4.20 18.43
CA ASN A 187 -7.12 -3.64 19.35
C ASN A 187 -8.25 -2.91 18.62
N MET A 188 -7.93 -2.15 17.57
CA MET A 188 -8.93 -1.48 16.73
C MET A 188 -9.89 -2.47 16.07
N LEU A 189 -9.41 -3.67 15.74
CA LEU A 189 -10.21 -4.74 15.15
C LEU A 189 -10.97 -5.57 16.19
N ASP A 190 -10.73 -5.37 17.49
CA ASP A 190 -11.22 -6.23 18.57
C ASP A 190 -10.89 -7.72 18.34
N CYS A 191 -9.70 -7.99 17.79
CA CYS A 191 -9.21 -9.34 17.54
C CYS A 191 -8.03 -9.67 18.47
N LYS A 192 -7.72 -10.96 18.65
CA LYS A 192 -6.57 -11.41 19.47
C LYS A 192 -5.70 -12.44 18.77
N TYR A 193 -6.21 -13.04 17.70
CA TYR A 193 -5.56 -14.11 16.98
C TYR A 193 -5.04 -13.59 15.64
N ALA A 194 -3.87 -14.08 15.23
CA ALA A 194 -3.30 -13.70 13.94
C ALA A 194 -2.41 -14.82 13.37
N PHE A 195 -2.18 -14.76 12.06
CA PHE A 195 -1.14 -15.55 11.37
C PHE A 195 -0.01 -14.62 10.93
N CYS A 196 1.22 -15.14 10.95
CA CYS A 196 2.39 -14.42 10.44
C CYS A 196 2.83 -14.99 9.09
N GLY A 197 2.86 -14.15 8.07
CA GLY A 197 3.47 -14.46 6.77
C GLY A 197 4.91 -13.95 6.70
N GLU A 198 5.82 -14.78 6.22
CA GLU A 198 7.18 -14.39 5.83
C GLU A 198 7.40 -14.73 4.36
N ASP A 199 7.85 -13.75 3.57
CA ASP A 199 8.23 -13.98 2.18
C ASP A 199 9.32 -13.00 1.73
N SER A 200 10.14 -13.40 0.75
CA SER A 200 11.20 -12.58 0.18
C SER A 200 10.92 -12.25 -1.27
N THR A 201 10.92 -10.97 -1.61
CA THR A 201 10.71 -10.48 -2.98
C THR A 201 11.98 -9.91 -3.57
N SER A 202 12.21 -10.14 -4.87
CA SER A 202 13.38 -9.62 -5.58
C SER A 202 13.29 -8.12 -5.82
N VAL A 203 14.42 -7.42 -5.66
CA VAL A 203 14.53 -5.98 -5.89
C VAL A 203 15.79 -5.64 -6.67
N VAL A 204 15.75 -4.51 -7.38
CA VAL A 204 16.93 -3.96 -8.03
C VAL A 204 17.89 -3.45 -6.95
N PRO A 205 19.13 -3.98 -6.86
CA PRO A 205 20.07 -3.58 -5.82
C PRO A 205 20.42 -2.09 -5.95
N LYS A 206 19.97 -1.30 -4.99
CA LYS A 206 20.21 0.15 -4.96
C LYS A 206 20.37 0.62 -3.53
N VAL A 207 21.51 1.26 -3.26
CA VAL A 207 21.75 1.94 -1.99
C VAL A 207 21.20 3.37 -2.10
N SER A 208 20.41 3.77 -1.11
CA SER A 208 19.86 5.13 -1.01
C SER A 208 20.08 5.68 0.39
N TYR A 209 20.37 6.97 0.50
CA TYR A 209 20.50 7.66 1.78
C TYR A 209 19.10 8.08 2.28
N ASP A 210 18.77 7.70 3.51
CA ASP A 210 17.64 8.26 4.24
C ASP A 210 18.13 9.37 5.17
N SER A 211 17.78 10.61 4.83
CA SER A 211 18.14 11.79 5.61
C SER A 211 17.43 11.87 6.96
N ARG A 212 16.32 11.14 7.16
CA ARG A 212 15.54 11.20 8.41
C ARG A 212 16.19 10.40 9.53
N SER A 213 16.65 9.19 9.20
CA SER A 213 17.35 8.30 10.12
C SER A 213 18.87 8.50 10.09
N ASN A 214 19.38 9.31 9.15
CA ASN A 214 20.80 9.43 8.85
C ASN A 214 21.43 8.04 8.64
N SER A 215 20.83 7.25 7.75
CA SER A 215 21.27 5.89 7.45
C SER A 215 21.19 5.58 5.97
N PHE A 216 21.96 4.58 5.55
CA PHE A 216 21.91 4.04 4.19
C PHE A 216 21.01 2.80 4.15
N VAL A 217 20.08 2.76 3.20
CA VAL A 217 19.12 1.67 2.98
C VAL A 217 19.49 0.96 1.69
N GLY A 218 19.35 -0.37 1.65
CA GLY A 218 19.61 -1.19 0.46
C GLY A 218 20.91 -2.01 0.49
N PHE A 219 21.67 -1.94 1.57
CA PHE A 219 22.66 -2.96 1.91
C PHE A 219 21.98 -4.18 2.54
N THR A 220 22.63 -5.34 2.47
CA THR A 220 22.20 -6.52 3.22
C THR A 220 22.33 -6.23 4.72
N LEU A 221 21.21 -6.26 5.45
CA LEU A 221 21.24 -6.03 6.89
C LEU A 221 21.87 -7.24 7.61
N PRO A 222 22.84 -7.02 8.51
CA PRO A 222 23.35 -8.10 9.34
C PRO A 222 22.25 -8.60 10.28
N LEU A 223 22.24 -9.92 10.49
CA LEU A 223 21.29 -10.57 11.36
C LEU A 223 21.96 -10.96 12.68
N ASN A 224 21.25 -10.76 13.79
CA ASN A 224 21.61 -11.28 15.11
C ASN A 224 20.55 -12.29 15.54
N LYS A 225 20.87 -13.58 15.43
CA LYS A 225 19.96 -14.69 15.71
C LYS A 225 18.68 -14.58 14.87
N GLY A 226 18.89 -14.51 13.56
CA GLY A 226 17.86 -14.26 12.57
C GLY A 226 17.18 -12.88 12.56
N PHE A 227 17.33 -12.04 13.57
CA PHE A 227 16.71 -10.71 13.61
C PHE A 227 17.60 -9.64 12.95
N PRO A 228 17.06 -8.75 12.11
CA PRO A 228 17.84 -7.67 11.51
C PRO A 228 18.32 -6.66 12.56
N CYS A 229 19.57 -6.23 12.44
CA CYS A 229 20.13 -5.14 13.22
C CYS A 229 19.69 -3.80 12.60
N SER A 230 18.54 -3.27 13.01
CA SER A 230 18.01 -2.01 12.48
C SER A 230 19.02 -0.85 12.61
N ARG A 231 19.02 0.05 11.62
CA ARG A 231 19.91 1.24 11.56
C ARG A 231 21.41 0.93 11.62
N TYR A 232 21.84 -0.30 11.30
CA TYR A 232 23.26 -0.69 11.29
C TYR A 232 24.14 0.24 10.42
N PHE A 233 23.62 0.65 9.27
CA PHE A 233 24.31 1.54 8.32
C PHE A 233 24.08 3.03 8.60
N SER A 234 24.06 3.43 9.88
CA SER A 234 24.08 4.84 10.28
C SER A 234 25.51 5.30 10.57
N THR A 235 25.91 6.43 9.98
CA THR A 235 27.26 6.98 10.12
C THR A 235 27.29 8.48 9.83
N ASN A 236 28.22 9.17 10.48
CA ASN A 236 28.63 10.55 10.15
C ASN A 236 29.98 10.60 9.40
N SER A 237 30.57 9.44 9.10
CA SER A 237 31.88 9.32 8.47
C SER A 237 31.74 8.79 7.04
N PHE A 238 32.31 9.54 6.08
CA PHE A 238 32.41 9.13 4.68
C PHE A 238 33.30 7.88 4.52
N GLY A 239 34.41 7.78 5.25
CA GLY A 239 35.29 6.61 5.16
C GLY A 239 34.57 5.31 5.57
N LYS A 240 33.68 5.37 6.56
CA LYS A 240 32.87 4.21 6.95
C LYS A 240 31.88 3.80 5.85
N LEU A 241 31.32 4.78 5.14
CA LEU A 241 30.46 4.53 3.99
C LEU A 241 31.24 3.89 2.83
N GLU A 242 32.44 4.38 2.55
CA GLU A 242 33.33 3.81 1.52
C GLU A 242 33.63 2.33 1.82
N THR A 243 34.03 2.02 3.05
CA THR A 243 34.21 0.63 3.52
C THR A 243 32.96 -0.22 3.30
N TRP A 244 31.77 0.27 3.67
CA TRP A 244 30.53 -0.48 3.45
C TRP A 244 30.21 -0.68 1.97
N TYR A 245 30.50 0.30 1.13
CA TYR A 245 30.21 0.21 -0.30
C TYR A 245 31.08 -0.84 -1.00
N GLU A 246 32.30 -1.05 -0.52
CA GLU A 246 33.25 -2.03 -1.04
C GLU A 246 33.05 -3.43 -0.45
N GLU A 247 32.78 -3.53 0.86
CA GLU A 247 32.79 -4.80 1.60
C GLU A 247 31.41 -5.44 1.79
N VAL A 248 30.32 -4.66 1.74
CA VAL A 248 28.98 -5.14 2.08
C VAL A 248 28.14 -5.38 0.83
N ASP A 249 27.59 -6.60 0.73
CA ASP A 249 26.66 -6.98 -0.32
C ASP A 249 25.45 -6.05 -0.35
N LYS A 250 25.15 -5.49 -1.53
CA LYS A 250 23.88 -4.83 -1.79
C LYS A 250 22.75 -5.86 -1.74
N SER A 251 21.62 -5.46 -1.18
CA SER A 251 20.46 -6.32 -1.08
C SER A 251 19.80 -6.53 -2.43
N PHE A 252 19.56 -7.79 -2.80
CA PHE A 252 18.78 -8.15 -4.00
C PHE A 252 17.42 -8.77 -3.65
N LEU A 253 17.16 -9.03 -2.36
CA LEU A 253 15.86 -9.45 -1.85
C LEU A 253 15.42 -8.50 -0.74
N ILE A 254 14.12 -8.32 -0.58
CA ILE A 254 13.52 -7.75 0.64
C ILE A 254 12.74 -8.87 1.31
N ASN A 255 13.13 -9.21 2.53
CA ASN A 255 12.31 -10.09 3.35
C ASN A 255 11.22 -9.29 4.03
N VAL A 256 9.98 -9.78 3.96
CA VAL A 256 8.77 -9.08 4.39
C VAL A 256 8.03 -9.97 5.39
N HIS A 257 7.64 -9.36 6.51
CA HIS A 257 6.84 -9.98 7.55
C HIS A 257 5.48 -9.30 7.63
N VAL A 258 4.42 -10.05 7.37
CA VAL A 258 3.04 -9.58 7.43
C VAL A 258 2.27 -10.30 8.53
N ILE A 259 1.32 -9.61 9.16
CA ILE A 259 0.42 -10.19 10.16
C ILE A 259 -1.00 -10.08 9.64
N GLN A 260 -1.65 -11.22 9.45
CA GLN A 260 -3.06 -11.30 9.08
C GLN A 260 -3.87 -11.58 10.35
N ALA A 261 -4.67 -10.61 10.78
CA ALA A 261 -5.58 -10.82 11.90
C ALA A 261 -6.67 -11.83 11.53
N VAL A 262 -6.98 -12.72 12.46
CA VAL A 262 -8.06 -13.71 12.36
C VAL A 262 -9.21 -13.20 13.22
N CYS A 263 -10.23 -12.71 12.54
CA CYS A 263 -11.41 -12.14 13.17
C CYS A 263 -12.60 -13.09 13.05
N SER A 264 -13.63 -12.85 13.88
CA SER A 264 -14.79 -13.74 14.00
C SER A 264 -15.53 -13.92 12.67
N ILE A 265 -16.17 -15.08 12.52
CA ILE A 265 -16.98 -15.43 11.35
C ILE A 265 -18.04 -14.33 11.11
N GLY A 266 -18.08 -13.81 9.89
CA GLY A 266 -19.01 -12.75 9.49
C GLY A 266 -18.42 -11.34 9.44
N GLN A 267 -17.19 -11.13 9.92
CA GLN A 267 -16.45 -9.89 9.70
C GLN A 267 -15.64 -9.97 8.39
N THR A 268 -15.56 -8.85 7.67
CA THR A 268 -14.68 -8.71 6.51
C THR A 268 -13.23 -8.92 6.94
N SER A 269 -12.49 -9.79 6.26
CA SER A 269 -11.08 -10.02 6.59
C SER A 269 -10.32 -8.70 6.54
N PRO A 270 -9.66 -8.29 7.64
CA PRO A 270 -8.93 -7.04 7.68
C PRO A 270 -7.73 -7.11 6.72
N SER A 271 -7.26 -5.93 6.29
CA SER A 271 -6.04 -5.86 5.50
C SER A 271 -4.85 -6.38 6.31
N PRO A 272 -3.88 -7.07 5.69
CA PRO A 272 -2.69 -7.53 6.40
C PRO A 272 -1.87 -6.34 6.91
N PHE A 273 -1.28 -6.50 8.09
CA PHE A 273 -0.41 -5.50 8.71
C PHE A 273 1.05 -5.80 8.39
N LEU A 274 1.78 -4.84 7.81
CA LEU A 274 3.23 -4.96 7.60
C LEU A 274 3.97 -4.81 8.93
N LEU A 275 4.47 -5.91 9.47
CA LEU A 275 5.20 -5.93 10.74
C LEU A 275 6.62 -5.40 10.57
N ALA A 276 7.34 -5.93 9.59
CA ALA A 276 8.73 -5.58 9.30
C ALA A 276 9.08 -5.91 7.84
N ALA A 277 10.12 -5.27 7.34
CA ALA A 277 10.74 -5.55 6.06
C ALA A 277 12.20 -5.07 6.06
N TYR A 278 13.08 -5.83 5.41
CA TYR A 278 14.50 -5.50 5.37
C TYR A 278 15.24 -6.17 4.22
N GLY A 279 16.33 -5.54 3.77
CA GLY A 279 17.21 -6.10 2.76
C GLY A 279 17.94 -7.37 3.23
N THR A 280 17.92 -8.41 2.39
CA THR A 280 18.67 -9.65 2.58
C THR A 280 19.31 -10.16 1.29
N ASN A 281 20.30 -11.04 1.43
CA ASN A 281 20.93 -11.81 0.36
C ASN A 281 20.59 -13.32 0.45
N SER A 282 19.58 -13.68 1.25
CA SER A 282 19.19 -15.07 1.56
C SER A 282 20.29 -15.93 2.19
N LYS A 283 21.41 -15.38 2.69
CA LYS A 283 22.47 -16.20 3.33
C LYS A 283 22.11 -16.71 4.74
N TYR A 284 20.93 -16.39 5.25
CA TYR A 284 20.43 -16.88 6.54
C TYR A 284 20.14 -18.38 6.51
N THR A 285 20.13 -19.01 7.69
CA THR A 285 19.92 -20.45 7.86
C THR A 285 18.49 -20.76 8.33
N ALA A 286 18.12 -22.04 8.33
CA ALA A 286 16.86 -22.48 8.95
C ALA A 286 16.80 -22.14 10.46
N GLN A 287 17.93 -22.18 11.16
CA GLN A 287 18.03 -21.79 12.56
C GLN A 287 17.71 -20.32 12.76
N ASP A 288 18.25 -19.44 11.90
CA ASP A 288 17.93 -18.01 11.93
C ASP A 288 16.43 -17.76 11.74
N ILE A 289 15.76 -18.53 10.87
CA ILE A 289 14.31 -18.41 10.67
C ILE A 289 13.56 -18.79 11.94
N LEU A 290 13.89 -19.93 12.56
CA LEU A 290 13.27 -20.39 13.80
C LEU A 290 13.44 -19.40 14.96
N GLU A 291 14.66 -18.88 15.15
CA GLU A 291 14.96 -17.88 16.18
C GLU A 291 14.17 -16.59 15.97
N ARG A 292 13.97 -16.21 14.70
CA ARG A 292 13.14 -15.07 14.34
C ARG A 292 11.66 -15.32 14.61
N TRP A 293 11.11 -16.45 14.21
CA TRP A 293 9.72 -16.81 14.47
C TRP A 293 9.42 -16.88 15.97
N SER A 294 10.32 -17.49 16.76
CA SER A 294 10.21 -17.53 18.22
C SER A 294 10.17 -16.12 18.82
N ARG A 295 11.06 -15.21 18.40
CA ARG A 295 11.04 -13.82 18.89
C ARG A 295 9.80 -13.04 18.47
N ILE A 296 9.30 -13.25 17.25
CA ILE A 296 8.04 -12.64 16.79
C ILE A 296 6.89 -13.14 17.66
N PHE A 297 6.82 -14.46 17.88
CA PHE A 297 5.82 -15.08 18.74
C PHE A 297 5.84 -14.50 20.15
N ASP A 298 7.01 -14.49 20.81
CA ASP A 298 7.16 -13.98 22.17
C ASP A 298 6.80 -12.49 22.25
N SER A 299 7.25 -11.68 21.30
CA SER A 299 6.95 -10.24 21.25
C SER A 299 5.45 -9.98 21.08
N CYS A 300 4.78 -10.69 20.17
CA CYS A 300 3.33 -10.62 20.00
C CYS A 300 2.58 -11.07 21.27
N MET A 301 3.06 -12.12 21.92
CA MET A 301 2.47 -12.63 23.16
C MET A 301 2.53 -11.61 24.31
N THR A 302 3.63 -10.86 24.44
CA THR A 302 3.72 -9.77 25.44
C THR A 302 2.71 -8.65 25.20
N GLN A 303 2.22 -8.51 23.96
CA GLN A 303 1.18 -7.56 23.55
C GLN A 303 -0.22 -8.17 23.56
N ASN A 304 -0.39 -9.38 24.13
CA ASN A 304 -1.65 -10.14 24.16
C ASN A 304 -2.19 -10.52 22.76
N ILE A 305 -1.28 -10.70 21.80
CA ILE A 305 -1.59 -11.18 20.44
C ILE A 305 -1.13 -12.63 20.32
N ARG A 306 -2.06 -13.52 19.98
CA ARG A 306 -1.82 -14.96 19.82
C ARG A 306 -1.53 -15.28 18.36
N ILE A 307 -0.27 -15.56 18.04
CA ILE A 307 0.09 -16.07 16.72
C ILE A 307 -0.28 -17.55 16.63
N LEU A 308 -1.18 -17.89 15.72
CA LEU A 308 -1.67 -19.25 15.51
C LEU A 308 -0.71 -20.10 14.67
N GLY A 309 0.09 -19.46 13.84
CA GLY A 309 1.06 -20.12 12.99
C GLY A 309 1.85 -19.14 12.13
N PHE A 310 2.89 -19.69 11.53
CA PHE A 310 3.71 -19.02 10.52
C PHE A 310 3.45 -19.66 9.16
N SER A 311 3.30 -18.82 8.14
CA SER A 311 3.24 -19.23 6.75
C SER A 311 4.45 -18.65 6.03
N ALA A 312 5.16 -19.49 5.28
CA ALA A 312 6.33 -19.10 4.52
C ALA A 312 6.31 -19.77 3.14
N ASP A 313 7.18 -19.31 2.24
CA ASP A 313 7.38 -19.97 0.96
C ASP A 313 8.04 -21.36 1.15
N CYS A 314 8.00 -22.18 0.12
CA CYS A 314 8.58 -23.51 0.12
C CYS A 314 10.07 -23.51 -0.28
N ASP A 315 10.81 -22.45 0.04
CA ASP A 315 12.27 -22.47 -0.14
C ASP A 315 12.90 -23.52 0.79
N PRO A 316 14.02 -24.19 0.41
CA PRO A 316 14.58 -25.29 1.20
C PRO A 316 14.87 -24.96 2.67
N LYS A 317 15.22 -23.71 2.99
CA LYS A 317 15.54 -23.26 4.36
C LYS A 317 14.27 -23.03 5.15
N GLN A 318 13.27 -22.39 4.55
CA GLN A 318 11.94 -22.24 5.13
C GLN A 318 11.25 -23.58 5.30
N MET A 319 11.32 -24.50 4.33
CA MET A 319 10.81 -25.87 4.47
C MET A 319 11.51 -26.63 5.60
N LYS A 320 12.84 -26.49 5.72
CA LYS A 320 13.56 -27.07 6.84
C LYS A 320 13.09 -26.47 8.17
N ALA A 321 13.00 -25.15 8.28
CA ALA A 321 12.48 -24.48 9.46
C ALA A 321 11.03 -24.90 9.79
N MET A 322 10.15 -24.99 8.78
CA MET A 322 8.78 -25.48 8.91
C MET A 322 8.78 -26.92 9.43
N ARG A 323 9.54 -27.83 8.83
CA ARG A 323 9.64 -29.22 9.29
C ARG A 323 10.16 -29.31 10.72
N ASP A 324 11.21 -28.55 11.03
CA ASP A 324 11.82 -28.49 12.36
C ASP A 324 10.81 -27.88 13.37
N SER A 325 9.92 -26.99 12.93
CA SER A 325 8.78 -26.44 13.68
C SER A 325 7.50 -27.28 13.62
N MET A 326 7.37 -28.30 12.78
CA MET A 326 6.18 -29.18 12.74
C MET A 326 6.15 -30.15 13.93
N GLY A 327 7.20 -30.15 14.75
CA GLY A 327 7.18 -30.59 16.15
C GLY A 327 6.90 -29.49 17.19
N PHE A 328 6.67 -28.25 16.75
CA PHE A 328 6.50 -26.92 17.39
C PHE A 328 7.36 -26.54 18.62
N PHE A 329 7.74 -27.48 19.49
CA PHE A 329 8.86 -27.42 20.46
C PHE A 329 9.45 -28.81 20.80
N SER A 330 9.20 -29.86 20.01
CA SER A 330 9.62 -31.22 20.35
C SER A 330 11.10 -31.46 19.99
N LYS A 331 11.98 -31.28 20.99
CA LYS A 331 13.36 -31.82 21.04
C LYS A 331 14.39 -31.23 20.06
N PHE A 332 14.55 -29.91 20.01
CA PHE A 332 15.85 -29.35 19.64
C PHE A 332 16.72 -29.24 20.90
N GLN A 333 17.89 -29.89 20.92
CA GLN A 333 18.92 -29.77 21.95
C GLN A 333 19.58 -28.38 21.94
N THR A 334 18.79 -27.33 22.06
CA THR A 334 19.24 -25.94 22.12
C THR A 334 18.41 -25.18 23.17
N GLY A 335 18.38 -25.65 24.42
CA GLY A 335 17.91 -24.84 25.57
C GLY A 335 16.48 -24.30 25.54
N PHE A 336 15.60 -24.82 24.68
CA PHE A 336 14.19 -24.40 24.54
C PHE A 336 13.19 -25.37 25.19
N GLU A 337 13.66 -26.28 26.05
CA GLU A 337 12.80 -27.31 26.70
C GLU A 337 11.79 -26.74 27.71
N ASP A 338 11.90 -25.46 28.09
CA ASP A 338 11.08 -24.83 29.15
C ASP A 338 10.03 -23.82 28.64
N HIS A 339 9.66 -23.81 27.35
CA HIS A 339 8.64 -22.84 26.88
C HIS A 339 7.22 -23.24 27.36
N PRO A 340 6.52 -22.37 28.10
CA PRO A 340 5.30 -22.73 28.85
C PRO A 340 4.06 -23.06 28.00
N ASN A 341 4.14 -22.98 26.67
CA ASN A 341 3.01 -23.23 25.76
C ASN A 341 3.33 -24.28 24.68
N HIS A 342 4.08 -25.33 25.00
CA HIS A 342 4.20 -26.48 24.10
C HIS A 342 2.81 -27.10 23.85
N LEU A 343 2.40 -27.15 22.59
CA LEU A 343 1.21 -27.89 22.17
C LEU A 343 1.62 -29.35 21.97
N GLU A 344 1.21 -30.23 22.87
CA GLU A 344 1.46 -31.66 22.76
C GLU A 344 0.50 -32.28 21.72
N ILE A 345 0.97 -32.45 20.49
CA ILE A 345 0.21 -33.12 19.43
C ILE A 345 0.50 -34.62 19.51
N SER A 346 -0.42 -35.37 20.14
CA SER A 346 -0.41 -36.83 20.11
C SER A 346 -0.85 -37.32 18.74
N LEU A 347 0.10 -37.61 17.85
CA LEU A 347 -0.20 -38.35 16.63
C LEU A 347 -0.52 -39.80 17.02
N LEU A 348 -1.83 -40.13 17.02
CA LEU A 348 -2.28 -41.51 17.12
C LEU A 348 -1.62 -42.30 15.99
N LYS A 349 -0.75 -43.24 16.35
CA LYS A 349 -0.30 -44.29 15.43
C LYS A 349 -1.55 -45.01 14.96
N VAL A 350 -1.94 -44.81 13.71
CA VAL A 350 -2.84 -45.74 13.03
C VAL A 350 -2.05 -47.04 12.92
N SER A 351 -2.45 -48.03 13.71
CA SER A 351 -1.95 -49.39 13.64
C SER A 351 -2.20 -49.95 12.24
N GLU A 352 -1.16 -50.56 11.66
CA GLU A 352 -1.13 -51.18 10.34
C GLU A 352 -2.30 -52.14 10.06
#